data_AF-A0A7V6SJB0-F1
#
_entry.id   AF-A0A7V6SJB0-F1
#
_cell.length_a   1.000
_cell.length_b   1.000
_cell.length_c   1.000
_cell.angle_alpha   90.00
_cell.angle_beta   90.00
_cell.angle_gamma   90.00
#
_symmetry.space_group_name_H-M   'P 1'
#
loop_
_entity.id
_entity.type
_entity.pdbx_description
1 polymer ?
#
loop_
_entity_poly.entity_id
_entity_poly.type
_entity_poly.pdbx_seq_one_letter_code
_entity_poly.pdbx_strand_id
1 'polypeptide(L)'
;MGVELVVLAPREASADEWIAAAASELGGARVFEFAGGMREILDPTPLAVLSWWPAREIENERLVVEELGEAYQAGMVWTDVCLIHGREDDGRRVVAAVASAVGGAVWERQ
;
A
#
# COMPACT_ATOMS: atom_id res chain seq x y z
N MET A 1 -11.05 -12.24 8.07
CA MET A 1 -9.83 -12.13 7.24
C MET A 1 -9.60 -10.65 7.03
N GLY A 2 -8.36 -10.16 7.16
CA GLY A 2 -8.05 -8.77 6.83
C GLY A 2 -8.17 -8.55 5.32
N VAL A 3 -8.40 -7.30 4.90
CA VAL A 3 -8.37 -6.95 3.49
C VAL A 3 -6.91 -6.81 3.07
N GLU A 4 -6.50 -7.58 2.06
CA GLU A 4 -5.16 -7.50 1.48
C GLU A 4 -5.22 -6.74 0.17
N LEU A 5 -4.42 -5.68 0.09
CA LEU A 5 -4.27 -4.86 -1.10
C LEU A 5 -2.85 -5.00 -1.67
N VAL A 6 -2.73 -4.68 -2.95
CA VAL A 6 -1.48 -4.60 -3.68
C VAL A 6 -1.40 -3.22 -4.30
N VAL A 7 -0.27 -2.55 -4.12
CA VAL A 7 0.08 -1.37 -4.91
C VAL A 7 1.06 -1.79 -5.98
N LEU A 8 0.67 -1.62 -7.24
CA LEU A 8 1.56 -1.72 -8.38
C LEU A 8 2.01 -0.33 -8.79
N ALA A 9 3.31 -0.10 -8.87
CA ALA A 9 3.85 1.22 -9.19
C ALA A 9 5.18 1.10 -9.96
N PRO A 10 5.60 2.12 -10.72
CA PRO A 10 6.91 2.14 -11.39
C PRO A 10 8.09 2.19 -10.41
N ARG A 11 7.85 2.46 -9.12
CA ARG A 11 8.86 2.49 -8.05
C ARG A 11 8.19 2.30 -6.69
N GLU A 12 9.00 2.00 -5.68
CA GLU A 12 8.54 2.00 -4.28
C GLU A 12 8.17 3.43 -3.84
N ALA A 13 7.07 3.54 -3.10
CA ALA A 13 6.73 4.75 -2.37
C ALA A 13 7.60 4.87 -1.11
N SER A 14 8.26 6.01 -0.96
CA SER A 14 9.06 6.34 0.24
C SER A 14 8.17 6.46 1.48
N ALA A 15 8.77 6.29 2.67
CA ALA A 15 8.04 6.45 3.93
C ALA A 15 7.40 7.85 4.07
N ASP A 16 8.04 8.91 3.56
CA ASP A 16 7.50 10.27 3.59
C ASP A 16 6.25 10.41 2.69
N GLU A 17 6.19 9.70 1.56
CA GLU A 17 5.00 9.68 0.70
C GLU A 17 3.83 8.95 1.37
N TRP A 18 4.11 7.86 2.10
CA TRP A 18 3.11 7.18 2.94
C TRP A 18 2.60 8.10 4.05
N ILE A 19 3.49 8.83 4.73
CA ILE A 19 3.11 9.79 5.78
C ILE A 19 2.28 10.92 5.20
N ALA A 20 2.68 11.48 4.04
CA ALA A 20 1.96 12.58 3.40
C ALA A 20 0.56 12.18 2.97
N ALA A 21 0.39 11.00 2.35
CA ALA A 21 -0.91 10.45 1.98
C ALA A 21 -1.78 10.18 3.21
N ALA A 22 -1.22 9.57 4.25
CA ALA A 22 -1.98 9.33 5.48
C ALA A 22 -2.36 10.65 6.18
N ALA A 23 -1.49 11.67 6.14
CA ALA A 23 -1.81 12.98 6.68
C ALA A 23 -2.92 13.69 5.89
N SER A 24 -3.00 13.54 4.56
CA SER A 24 -4.08 14.12 3.75
C SER A 24 -5.43 13.47 4.04
N GLU A 25 -5.46 12.15 4.21
CA GLU A 25 -6.70 11.39 4.37
C GLU A 25 -7.21 11.31 5.81
N LEU A 26 -6.30 11.36 6.80
CA LEU A 26 -6.62 11.12 8.21
C LEU A 26 -6.43 12.37 9.11
N GLY A 27 -5.93 13.48 8.55
CA GLY A 27 -5.63 14.70 9.31
C GLY A 27 -4.38 14.60 10.19
N GLY A 28 -3.54 13.59 9.93
CA GLY A 28 -2.28 13.34 10.62
C GLY A 28 -1.96 11.86 10.64
N ALA A 29 -0.67 11.51 10.65
CA ALA A 29 -0.25 10.11 10.69
C ALA A 29 1.15 9.97 11.25
N ARG A 30 1.45 8.77 11.75
CA ARG A 30 2.79 8.34 12.10
C ARG A 30 3.09 7.01 11.43
N VAL A 31 4.36 6.82 11.08
CA VAL A 31 4.86 5.52 10.63
C VAL A 31 5.64 4.87 11.76
N PHE A 32 5.34 3.61 12.01
CA PHE A 32 6.16 2.73 12.84
C PHE A 32 6.83 1.67 11.96
N GLU A 33 8.13 1.46 12.15
CA GLU A 33 8.90 0.46 11.40
C GLU A 33 9.27 -0.71 12.32
N PHE A 34 9.05 -1.93 11.83
CA PHE A 34 9.34 -3.17 12.52
C PHE A 34 10.56 -3.87 11.91
N ALA A 35 11.14 -4.80 12.68
CA ALA A 35 12.19 -5.68 12.16
C ALA A 35 11.68 -6.46 10.93
N GLY A 36 12.48 -6.49 9.86
CA GLY A 36 12.09 -7.11 8.59
C GLY A 36 11.50 -6.13 7.55
N GLY A 37 11.47 -4.82 7.84
CA GLY A 37 11.09 -3.78 6.89
C GLY A 37 9.59 -3.55 6.75
N MET A 38 8.76 -4.31 7.49
CA MET A 38 7.33 -4.03 7.63
C MET A 38 7.14 -2.67 8.31
N ARG A 39 6.22 -1.88 7.79
CA ARG A 39 5.86 -0.58 8.35
C ARG A 39 4.35 -0.50 8.55
N GLU A 40 3.94 0.35 9.48
CA GLU A 40 2.54 0.54 9.85
C GLU A 40 2.20 2.02 9.93
N ILE A 41 1.04 2.39 9.36
CA ILE A 41 0.45 3.72 9.52
C ILE A 41 -0.43 3.71 10.75
N LEU A 42 -0.13 4.62 11.67
CA LEU A 42 -0.96 4.97 12.81
C LEU A 42 -1.68 6.28 12.52
N ASP A 43 -2.97 6.32 12.86
CA ASP A 43 -3.75 7.56 12.84
C ASP A 43 -3.38 8.49 14.03
N PRO A 44 -4.01 9.67 14.16
CA PRO A 44 -3.73 10.58 15.27
C PRO A 44 -4.09 10.04 16.66
N THR A 45 -4.89 8.97 16.74
CA THR A 45 -5.35 8.30 17.99
C THR A 45 -4.52 7.04 18.33
N PRO A 46 -3.23 7.06 17.97
CA PRO A 46 -2.35 5.90 17.81
C PRO A 46 -2.95 4.55 17.38
N LEU A 47 -4.03 4.52 16.61
CA LEU A 47 -4.60 3.27 16.11
C LEU A 47 -4.02 2.92 14.75
N ALA A 48 -3.66 1.65 14.59
CA ALA A 48 -3.17 1.11 13.32
C ALA A 48 -4.29 1.15 12.26
N VAL A 49 -3.92 1.59 11.06
CA VAL A 49 -4.83 1.70 9.90
C VAL A 49 -4.46 0.68 8.82
N LEU A 50 -3.17 0.55 8.53
CA LEU A 50 -2.64 -0.43 7.58
C LEU A 50 -1.19 -0.75 7.89
N SER A 51 -0.74 -1.90 7.41
CA SER A 51 0.66 -2.30 7.36
C SER A 51 1.09 -2.56 5.93
N TRP A 52 2.34 -2.28 5.58
CA TRP A 52 2.90 -2.60 4.27
C TRP A 52 4.32 -3.15 4.38
N TRP A 53 4.74 -3.86 3.35
CA TRP A 53 6.08 -4.45 3.23
C TRP A 53 6.90 -3.74 2.15
N PRO A 54 8.24 -3.87 2.20
CA PRO A 54 9.10 -3.32 1.14
C PRO A 54 8.65 -3.83 -0.23
N ALA A 55 8.73 -2.96 -1.23
CA ALA A 55 8.36 -3.34 -2.57
C ALA A 55 9.30 -4.44 -3.11
N ARG A 56 8.76 -5.34 -3.94
CA ARG A 56 9.50 -6.40 -4.61
C ARG A 56 9.30 -6.35 -6.12
N GLU A 57 10.28 -6.86 -6.85
CA GLU A 57 10.15 -7.08 -8.28
C GLU A 57 9.11 -8.17 -8.57
N ILE A 58 8.46 -8.05 -9.71
CA ILE A 58 7.48 -9.03 -10.17
C ILE A 58 8.23 -10.16 -10.87
N GLU A 59 8.35 -11.31 -10.21
CA GLU A 59 9.11 -12.46 -10.71
C GLU A 59 8.39 -13.21 -11.84
N ASN A 60 7.05 -13.14 -11.88
CA ASN A 60 6.22 -13.83 -12.87
C ASN A 60 5.14 -12.89 -13.44
N GLU A 61 5.53 -12.13 -14.46
CA GLU A 61 4.64 -11.18 -15.15
C GLU A 61 3.36 -11.83 -15.67
N ARG A 62 3.45 -13.09 -16.11
CA ARG A 62 2.29 -13.82 -16.64
C ARG A 62 1.22 -14.05 -15.57
N LEU A 63 1.64 -14.49 -14.38
CA LEU A 63 0.72 -14.72 -13.26
C LEU A 63 0.08 -13.40 -12.81
N VAL A 64 0.86 -12.32 -12.81
CA VAL A 64 0.35 -10.98 -12.51
C VAL A 64 -0.66 -10.49 -13.55
N VAL A 65 -0.44 -10.71 -14.85
CA VAL A 65 -1.43 -10.37 -15.87
C VAL A 65 -2.70 -11.23 -15.74
N GLU A 66 -2.57 -12.50 -15.39
CA GLU A 66 -3.71 -13.41 -15.17
C GLU A 66 -4.55 -12.98 -13.95
N GLU A 67 -3.92 -12.44 -12.89
CA GLU A 67 -4.61 -11.97 -11.68
C GLU A 67 -5.09 -10.51 -11.77
N LEU A 68 -4.30 -9.62 -12.40
CA LEU A 68 -4.48 -8.17 -12.35
C LEU A 68 -4.94 -7.54 -13.67
N GLY A 69 -4.85 -8.27 -14.79
CA GLY A 69 -5.25 -7.79 -16.11
C GLY A 69 -4.50 -6.53 -16.57
N GLU A 70 -5.25 -5.50 -16.94
CA GLU A 70 -4.74 -4.25 -17.56
C GLU A 70 -3.96 -3.34 -16.60
N ALA A 71 -3.95 -3.62 -15.29
CA ALA A 71 -3.25 -2.81 -14.30
C ALA A 71 -1.72 -2.98 -14.36
N TYR A 72 -1.22 -4.03 -15.02
CA TYR A 72 0.20 -4.36 -15.07
C TYR A 72 0.92 -3.73 -16.27
N GLN A 73 2.09 -3.13 -16.00
CA GLN A 73 3.07 -2.74 -17.01
C GLN A 73 4.44 -3.29 -16.62
N ALA A 74 5.23 -3.68 -17.64
CA ALA A 74 6.59 -4.17 -17.42
C ALA A 74 7.44 -3.13 -16.67
N GLY A 75 8.22 -3.60 -15.68
CA GLY A 75 9.05 -2.74 -14.83
C GLY A 75 8.36 -2.14 -13.60
N MET A 76 7.10 -2.49 -13.32
CA MET A 76 6.45 -2.16 -12.05
C MET A 76 6.98 -3.01 -10.88
N VAL A 77 6.93 -2.44 -9.69
CA VAL A 77 7.16 -3.12 -8.41
C VAL A 77 5.83 -3.41 -7.72
N TRP A 78 5.86 -4.44 -6.88
CA TRP A 78 4.72 -4.93 -6.11
C TRP A 78 4.91 -4.59 -4.62
N THR A 79 3.96 -3.87 -4.03
CA THR A 79 3.93 -3.60 -2.59
C THR A 79 2.68 -4.25 -1.98
N ASP A 80 2.91 -5.23 -1.10
CA ASP A 80 1.86 -5.88 -0.33
C ASP A 80 1.41 -4.95 0.82
N VAL A 81 0.09 -4.83 1.00
CA VAL A 81 -0.54 -4.00 2.04
C VAL A 81 -1.65 -4.79 2.72
N CYS A 82 -1.71 -4.73 4.05
CA CYS A 82 -2.77 -5.31 4.85
C CYS A 82 -3.55 -4.20 5.57
N LEU A 83 -4.86 -4.17 5.43
CA LEU A 83 -5.72 -3.22 6.13
C LEU A 83 -6.11 -3.77 7.51
N ILE A 84 -6.12 -2.87 8.49
CA ILE A 84 -6.54 -3.21 9.84
C ILE A 84 -8.06 -3.32 9.91
N HIS A 85 -8.55 -4.35 10.60
CA HIS A 85 -9.97 -4.61 10.72
C HIS A 85 -10.70 -3.47 11.43
N GLY A 86 -11.85 -3.05 10.88
CA GLY A 86 -12.62 -1.91 11.34
C GLY A 86 -12.08 -0.55 10.88
N ARG A 87 -11.00 -0.53 10.09
CA ARG A 87 -10.35 0.65 9.51
C ARG A 87 -10.13 0.54 8.00
N GLU A 88 -10.83 -0.40 7.35
CA GLU A 88 -10.64 -0.74 5.95
C GLU A 88 -10.88 0.47 5.03
N ASP A 89 -11.90 1.29 5.30
CA ASP A 89 -12.19 2.48 4.48
C ASP A 89 -11.10 3.54 4.58
N ASP A 90 -10.58 3.77 5.79
CA ASP A 90 -9.45 4.68 6.02
C ASP A 90 -8.20 4.16 5.30
N GLY A 91 -7.92 2.87 5.45
CA GLY A 91 -6.81 2.21 4.80
C GLY A 91 -6.88 2.30 3.29
N ARG A 92 -8.04 2.02 2.68
CA ARG A 92 -8.25 2.16 1.23
C ARG A 92 -7.99 3.57 0.73
N ARG A 93 -8.44 4.60 1.45
CA ARG A 93 -8.17 6.00 1.08
C ARG A 93 -6.68 6.31 1.10
N VAL A 94 -5.97 5.90 2.16
CA VAL A 94 -4.51 6.10 2.25
C VAL A 94 -3.77 5.37 1.12
N VAL A 95 -4.09 4.10 0.87
CA VAL A 95 -3.44 3.31 -0.18
C VAL A 95 -3.71 3.89 -1.57
N ALA A 96 -4.93 4.34 -1.83
CA ALA A 96 -5.27 5.02 -3.09
C ALA A 96 -4.50 6.33 -3.26
N ALA A 97 -4.36 7.13 -2.20
CA ALA A 97 -3.57 8.35 -2.23
C ALA A 97 -2.08 8.08 -2.49
N VAL A 98 -1.50 7.04 -1.86
CA VAL A 98 -0.11 6.63 -2.13
C VAL A 98 0.08 6.16 -3.56
N ALA A 99 -0.78 5.25 -4.04
CA ALA A 99 -0.72 4.76 -5.41
C ALA A 99 -0.80 5.92 -6.41
N SER A 100 -1.72 6.86 -6.20
CA SER A 100 -1.81 8.07 -7.03
C SER A 100 -0.54 8.92 -7.00
N ALA A 101 0.12 9.05 -5.85
CA ALA A 101 1.34 9.86 -5.71
C ALA A 101 2.54 9.28 -6.47
N VAL A 102 2.62 7.95 -6.57
CA VAL A 102 3.70 7.26 -7.28
C VAL A 102 3.34 6.84 -8.71
N GLY A 103 2.17 7.23 -9.21
CA GLY A 103 1.69 6.85 -10.54
C GLY A 103 1.37 5.36 -10.68
N GLY A 104 0.94 4.75 -9.57
CA GLY A 104 0.57 3.35 -9.48
C GLY A 104 -0.95 3.11 -9.45
N ALA A 105 -1.32 1.84 -9.29
CA ALA A 105 -2.69 1.37 -9.16
C ALA A 105 -2.84 0.48 -7.92
N VAL A 106 -4.05 0.44 -7.37
CA VAL A 106 -4.40 -0.41 -6.22
C VAL A 106 -5.23 -1.58 -6.71
N TRP A 107 -4.91 -2.76 -6.21
CA TRP A 107 -5.68 -3.97 -6.43
C TRP A 107 -6.00 -4.66 -5.10
N GLU A 108 -7.12 -5.36 -5.04
CA GLU A 108 -7.53 -6.14 -3.87
C GLU A 108 -7.38 -7.62 -4.17
N ARG A 109 -6.68 -8.35 -3.30
CA ARG A 109 -6.45 -9.78 -3.45
C ARG A 109 -7.75 -10.54 -3.12
N GLN A 110 -8.19 -11.40 -4.04
CA GLN A 110 -9.32 -12.31 -3.81
C GLN A 110 -8.93 -13.56 -3.03
#